data_AF-A0A7V8X1G0-F1
#
_entry.id   AF-A0A7V8X1G0-F1
#
_cell.length_a   1.000
_cell.length_b   1.000
_cell.length_c   1.000
_cell.angle_alpha   90.00
_cell.angle_beta   90.00
_cell.angle_gamma   90.00
#
_symmetry.space_group_name_H-M   'P 1'
#
loop_
_entity.id
_entity.type
_entity.pdbx_description
1 polymer ?
#
loop_
_entity_poly.entity_id
_entity_poly.type
_entity_poly.pdbx_seq_one_letter_code
_entity_poly.pdbx_strand_id
1 'polypeptide(L)'
;MRSTARCSDADAAVAAFLGSHAADDVCRFVTSGRRSGQPHDIEIWFGVLDGRVVLVAGNGPSSDWYRNLVADPAVRVRIADRWLLGRAHPASAGGERAAAGEVMGAKYGWWGGDPSIGLTIDDWTWTVPAVLVDDLAFE
;
A
#
# COMPACT_ATOMS: atom_id res chain seq x y z
N MET A 1 -7.10 -19.41 -26.27
CA MET A 1 -8.24 -18.46 -26.14
C MET A 1 -8.09 -17.76 -24.80
N ARG A 2 -7.51 -16.56 -24.78
CA ARG A 2 -7.29 -15.80 -23.53
C ARG A 2 -8.64 -15.20 -23.11
N SER A 3 -9.15 -15.62 -21.96
CA SER A 3 -10.35 -15.05 -21.35
C SER A 3 -10.02 -13.62 -20.92
N THR A 4 -10.63 -12.63 -21.57
CA THR A 4 -10.70 -11.26 -21.08
C THR A 4 -11.56 -11.28 -19.82
N ALA A 5 -10.92 -11.19 -18.65
CA ALA A 5 -11.61 -11.05 -17.39
C ALA A 5 -12.50 -9.80 -17.46
N ARG A 6 -13.83 -9.99 -17.33
CA ARG A 6 -14.74 -8.89 -17.06
C ARG A 6 -14.45 -8.44 -15.63
N CYS A 7 -13.97 -7.21 -15.46
CA CYS A 7 -13.93 -6.53 -14.17
C CYS A 7 -15.33 -6.63 -13.55
N SER A 8 -15.43 -7.19 -12.35
CA SER A 8 -16.72 -7.42 -11.70
C SER A 8 -17.29 -6.10 -11.17
N ASP A 9 -18.61 -6.04 -10.92
CA ASP A 9 -19.23 -4.87 -10.29
C ASP A 9 -18.60 -4.56 -8.92
N ALA A 10 -18.11 -5.60 -8.23
CA ALA A 10 -17.40 -5.46 -6.96
C ALA A 10 -16.03 -4.77 -7.14
N ASP A 11 -15.26 -5.17 -8.15
CA ASP A 11 -13.96 -4.54 -8.45
C ASP A 11 -14.15 -3.06 -8.84
N ALA A 12 -15.19 -2.76 -9.62
CA ALA A 12 -15.54 -1.40 -9.99
C ALA A 12 -15.94 -0.55 -8.77
N ALA A 13 -16.69 -1.14 -7.83
CA ALA A 13 -17.07 -0.47 -6.58
C ALA A 13 -15.86 -0.18 -5.70
N VAL A 14 -14.92 -1.11 -5.58
CA VAL A 14 -13.66 -0.91 -4.84
C VAL A 14 -12.81 0.17 -5.51
N ALA A 15 -12.63 0.13 -6.83
CA ALA A 15 -11.89 1.14 -7.56
C ALA A 15 -12.50 2.54 -7.41
N ALA A 16 -13.83 2.66 -7.49
CA ALA A 16 -14.54 3.92 -7.27
C ALA A 16 -14.36 4.44 -5.83
N PHE A 17 -14.44 3.56 -4.83
CA PHE A 17 -14.20 3.90 -3.44
C PHE A 17 -12.76 4.37 -3.19
N LEU A 18 -11.76 3.66 -3.72
CA LEU A 18 -10.37 4.08 -3.60
C LEU A 18 -10.14 5.43 -4.30
N GLY A 19 -10.72 5.62 -5.49
CA GLY A 19 -10.66 6.88 -6.22
C GLY A 19 -11.24 8.07 -5.42
N SER A 20 -12.36 7.88 -4.72
CA SER A 20 -12.97 8.95 -3.92
C SER A 20 -12.18 9.31 -2.65
N HIS A 21 -11.28 8.43 -2.20
CA HIS A 21 -10.44 8.63 -1.01
C HIS A 21 -8.95 8.78 -1.35
N ALA A 22 -8.60 8.97 -2.63
CA ALA A 22 -7.21 9.10 -3.05
C ALA A 22 -6.49 10.31 -2.42
N ALA A 23 -7.27 11.32 -1.99
CA ALA A 23 -6.77 12.51 -1.30
C ALA A 23 -6.55 12.32 0.21
N ASP A 24 -7.09 11.26 0.83
CA ASP A 24 -6.90 11.00 2.26
C ASP A 24 -5.45 10.61 2.54
N ASP A 25 -4.85 11.12 3.62
CA ASP A 25 -3.42 10.91 3.84
C ASP A 25 -3.07 9.54 4.40
N VAL A 26 -3.87 9.03 5.34
CA VAL A 26 -3.51 7.85 6.14
C VAL A 26 -4.57 6.75 6.04
N CYS A 27 -4.12 5.51 6.11
CA CYS A 27 -4.97 4.33 6.29
C CYS A 27 -4.50 3.52 7.49
N ARG A 28 -5.38 2.68 8.03
CA ARG A 28 -4.93 1.61 8.94
C ARG A 28 -4.54 0.38 8.12
N PHE A 29 -3.39 -0.20 8.41
CA PHE A 29 -2.88 -1.37 7.73
C PHE A 29 -2.61 -2.47 8.76
N VAL A 30 -3.27 -3.61 8.58
CA VAL A 30 -3.21 -4.73 9.51
C VAL A 30 -2.59 -5.93 8.83
N THR A 31 -1.51 -6.44 9.45
CA THR A 31 -0.82 -7.67 9.06
C THR A 31 -0.92 -8.71 10.16
N SER A 32 -0.67 -9.98 9.85
CA SER A 32 -0.53 -11.03 10.87
C SER A 32 0.91 -11.10 11.37
N GLY A 33 1.12 -11.00 12.68
CA GLY A 33 2.44 -11.10 13.28
C GLY A 33 3.10 -12.44 13.00
N ARG A 34 4.15 -12.48 12.16
CA ARG A 34 4.79 -13.73 11.68
C ARG A 34 5.30 -14.69 12.78
N ARG A 35 5.47 -14.20 14.01
CA ARG A 35 5.90 -14.99 15.18
C ARG A 35 4.77 -15.28 16.16
N SER A 36 3.81 -14.36 16.28
CA SER A 36 2.76 -14.40 17.31
C SER A 36 1.39 -14.83 16.77
N GLY A 37 1.17 -14.75 15.46
CA GLY A 37 -0.14 -14.87 14.81
C GLY A 37 -1.13 -13.76 15.17
N GLN A 38 -0.72 -12.77 15.97
CA GLN A 38 -1.60 -11.70 16.43
C GLN A 38 -1.68 -10.56 15.41
N PRO A 39 -2.83 -9.87 15.30
CA PRO A 39 -2.93 -8.69 14.47
C PRO A 39 -1.88 -7.63 14.83
N HIS A 40 -1.18 -7.13 13.83
CA HIS A 40 -0.26 -6.01 13.93
C HIS A 40 -0.84 -4.85 13.12
N ASP A 41 -1.38 -3.87 13.82
CA ASP A 41 -2.17 -2.75 13.32
C ASP A 41 -1.33 -1.46 13.38
N ILE A 42 -1.13 -0.83 12.22
CA ILE A 42 -0.39 0.43 12.10
C ILE A 42 -1.23 1.48 11.35
N GLU A 43 -0.93 2.75 11.61
CA GLU A 43 -1.35 3.85 10.77
C GLU A 43 -0.19 4.22 9.83
N ILE A 44 -0.48 4.38 8.54
CA ILE A 44 0.54 4.61 7.52
C ILE A 44 -0.01 5.46 6.37
N TRP A 45 0.86 6.25 5.75
CA TRP A 45 0.53 7.01 4.54
C TRP A 45 0.35 6.09 3.34
N PHE A 46 -0.60 6.44 2.47
CA PHE A 46 -0.94 5.61 1.32
C PHE A 46 -1.23 6.40 0.04
N GLY A 47 -1.04 5.73 -1.09
CA GLY A 47 -1.46 6.18 -2.41
C GLY A 47 -2.46 5.22 -3.02
N VAL A 48 -3.10 5.65 -4.11
CA VAL A 48 -3.98 4.81 -4.92
C VAL A 48 -3.41 4.75 -6.33
N LEU A 49 -3.24 3.52 -6.85
CA LEU A 49 -2.71 3.26 -8.19
C LEU A 49 -3.53 2.16 -8.87
N ASP A 50 -4.30 2.52 -9.90
CA ASP A 50 -5.08 1.57 -10.71
C ASP A 50 -5.98 0.62 -9.87
N GLY A 51 -6.67 1.16 -8.86
CA GLY A 51 -7.53 0.36 -7.97
C GLY A 51 -6.76 -0.45 -6.91
N ARG A 52 -5.46 -0.20 -6.75
CA ARG A 52 -4.62 -0.78 -5.69
C ARG A 52 -4.25 0.26 -4.65
N VAL A 53 -3.92 -0.19 -3.45
CA VAL A 53 -3.31 0.66 -2.40
C VAL A 53 -1.80 0.55 -2.50
N VAL A 54 -1.10 1.69 -2.43
CA VAL A 54 0.35 1.79 -2.43
C VAL A 54 0.82 2.28 -1.07
N LEU A 55 1.77 1.56 -0.45
CA LEU A 55 2.39 1.94 0.82
C LEU A 55 3.91 2.05 0.64
N VAL A 56 4.57 2.84 1.48
CA VAL A 56 6.03 2.98 1.49
C VAL A 56 6.59 2.55 2.84
N ALA A 57 7.54 1.61 2.82
CA ALA A 57 8.27 1.18 4.00
C ALA A 57 9.45 2.13 4.26
N GLY A 58 9.17 3.31 4.83
CA GLY A 58 10.18 4.33 5.14
C GLY A 58 11.32 3.83 6.04
N ASN A 59 11.01 3.00 7.05
CA ASN A 59 12.01 2.32 7.89
C ASN A 59 12.65 1.08 7.22
N GLY A 60 12.41 0.92 5.92
CA GLY A 60 12.90 -0.17 5.09
C GLY A 60 12.34 -1.55 5.45
N PRO A 61 12.97 -2.62 4.96
CA PRO A 61 12.54 -4.00 5.13
C PRO A 61 12.73 -4.53 6.56
N SER A 62 13.18 -3.67 7.48
CA SER A 62 13.32 -3.99 8.89
C SER A 62 11.99 -3.90 9.66
N SER A 63 11.04 -3.15 9.13
CA SER A 63 9.71 -2.92 9.72
C SER A 63 8.97 -4.24 9.94
N ASP A 64 8.35 -4.40 11.11
CA ASP A 64 7.64 -5.65 11.42
C ASP A 64 6.47 -5.90 10.49
N TRP A 65 5.66 -4.88 10.17
CA TRP A 65 4.56 -5.00 9.20
C TRP A 65 5.04 -5.46 7.81
N TYR A 66 6.21 -4.99 7.36
CA TYR A 66 6.81 -5.40 6.08
C TYR A 66 7.29 -6.87 6.14
N ARG A 67 7.91 -7.27 7.23
CA ARG A 67 8.32 -8.68 7.40
C ARG A 67 7.13 -9.61 7.58
N ASN A 68 6.05 -9.10 8.17
CA ASN A 68 4.80 -9.83 8.35
C ASN A 68 4.12 -10.06 7.00
N LEU A 69 3.93 -9.04 6.16
CA LEU A 69 3.29 -9.21 4.85
C LEU A 69 4.09 -10.12 3.91
N VAL A 70 5.42 -10.11 4.02
CA VAL A 70 6.28 -11.02 3.23
C VAL A 70 6.08 -12.48 3.67
N ALA A 71 5.78 -12.73 4.95
CA ALA A 71 5.51 -14.06 5.46
C ALA A 71 4.05 -14.51 5.23
N ASP A 72 3.10 -13.60 5.36
CA ASP A 72 1.68 -13.79 5.11
C ASP A 72 1.09 -12.58 4.36
N PRO A 73 0.86 -12.71 3.04
CA PRO A 73 0.33 -11.63 2.21
C PRO A 73 -1.09 -11.18 2.55
N ALA A 74 -1.85 -11.94 3.35
CA ALA A 74 -3.22 -11.58 3.68
C ALA A 74 -3.25 -10.39 4.66
N VAL A 75 -3.90 -9.31 4.23
CA VAL A 75 -3.92 -8.04 4.97
C VAL A 75 -5.32 -7.45 5.04
N ARG A 76 -5.51 -6.54 6.00
CA ARG A 76 -6.69 -5.66 6.05
C ARG A 76 -6.26 -4.21 5.95
N VAL A 77 -6.99 -3.44 5.17
CA VAL A 77 -6.79 -2.00 5.02
C VAL A 77 -8.06 -1.30 5.47
N ARG A 78 -7.94 -0.25 6.30
CA ARG A 78 -9.04 0.64 6.60
C ARG A 78 -8.78 2.01 6.02
N ILE A 79 -9.68 2.47 5.17
CA ILE A 79 -9.71 3.84 4.64
C ILE A 79 -11.04 4.45 5.06
N ALA A 80 -10.99 5.64 5.64
CA ALA A 80 -12.15 6.26 6.30
C ALA A 80 -12.87 5.29 7.27
N ASP A 81 -14.11 4.94 6.97
CA ASP A 81 -14.96 4.05 7.77
C ASP A 81 -15.02 2.61 7.26
N ARG A 82 -14.38 2.30 6.13
CA ARG A 82 -14.49 0.99 5.46
C ARG A 82 -13.25 0.13 5.61
N TRP A 83 -13.49 -1.16 5.81
CA TRP A 83 -12.47 -2.19 5.79
C TRP A 83 -12.45 -2.92 4.46
N LEU A 84 -11.24 -3.17 3.96
CA LEU A 84 -10.98 -3.99 2.80
C LEU A 84 -10.03 -5.12 3.17
N LEU A 85 -10.32 -6.32 2.66
CA LEU A 85 -9.40 -7.45 2.62
C LEU A 85 -8.58 -7.36 1.34
N GLY A 86 -7.29 -7.72 1.39
CA GLY A 86 -6.45 -7.72 0.20
C GLY A 86 -5.19 -8.57 0.34
N ARG A 87 -4.38 -8.59 -0.71
CA ARG A 87 -3.07 -9.27 -0.76
C ARG A 87 -1.94 -8.27 -0.95
N ALA A 88 -1.10 -8.13 0.05
CA ALA A 88 0.06 -7.26 0.01
C ALA A 88 1.29 -7.97 -0.55
N HIS A 89 2.07 -7.27 -1.37
CA HIS A 89 3.37 -7.75 -1.84
C HIS A 89 4.34 -6.57 -2.06
N PRO A 90 5.65 -6.77 -1.89
CA PRO A 90 6.63 -5.76 -2.27
C PRO A 90 6.55 -5.46 -3.76
N ALA A 91 6.60 -4.17 -4.12
CA ALA A 91 6.63 -3.74 -5.51
C ALA A 91 7.84 -4.36 -6.22
N SER A 92 7.61 -4.99 -7.37
CA SER A 92 8.70 -5.53 -8.18
C SER A 92 9.59 -4.42 -8.73
N ALA A 93 10.87 -4.77 -8.94
CA ALA A 93 11.83 -3.85 -9.52
C ALA A 93 11.39 -3.41 -10.92
N GLY A 94 11.71 -2.15 -11.28
CA GLY A 94 11.29 -1.57 -12.55
C GLY A 94 9.90 -0.94 -12.45
N GLY A 95 8.94 -1.45 -13.23
CA GLY A 95 7.67 -0.78 -13.49
C GLY A 95 6.82 -0.51 -12.25
N GLU A 96 6.62 -1.51 -11.39
CA GLU A 96 5.78 -1.34 -10.20
C GLU A 96 6.39 -0.38 -9.19
N ARG A 97 7.70 -0.51 -8.91
CA ARG A 97 8.38 0.42 -8.01
C ARG A 97 8.38 1.84 -8.56
N ALA A 98 8.58 2.02 -9.87
CA ALA A 98 8.54 3.34 -10.49
C ALA A 98 7.14 3.97 -10.37
N ALA A 99 6.08 3.25 -10.75
CA ALA A 99 4.71 3.75 -10.66
C ALA A 99 4.29 4.06 -9.21
N ALA A 100 4.66 3.22 -8.25
CA ALA A 100 4.45 3.48 -6.83
C ALA A 100 5.17 4.76 -6.39
N GLY A 101 6.41 4.96 -6.86
CA GLY A 101 7.19 6.17 -6.61
C GLY A 101 6.52 7.42 -7.17
N GLU A 102 6.08 7.39 -8.41
CA GLU A 102 5.37 8.50 -9.05
C GLU A 102 4.13 8.93 -8.26
N VAL A 103 3.28 7.97 -7.85
CA VAL A 103 2.08 8.25 -7.06
C VAL A 103 2.44 8.86 -5.70
N MET A 104 3.37 8.24 -4.97
CA MET A 104 3.72 8.67 -3.62
C MET A 104 4.52 9.99 -3.61
N GLY A 105 5.37 10.20 -4.59
CA GLY A 105 6.11 11.44 -4.78
C GLY A 105 5.22 12.59 -5.22
N ALA A 106 4.26 12.35 -6.13
CA ALA A 106 3.30 13.37 -6.53
C ALA A 106 2.40 13.81 -5.37
N LYS A 107 1.98 12.86 -4.52
CA LYS A 107 1.09 13.14 -3.39
C LYS A 107 1.80 13.82 -2.22
N TYR A 108 3.00 13.36 -1.86
CA TYR A 108 3.70 13.79 -0.64
C TYR A 108 4.98 14.60 -0.92
N GLY A 109 5.29 14.93 -2.17
CA GLY A 109 6.48 15.69 -2.56
C GLY A 109 6.62 17.04 -1.88
N TRP A 110 5.50 17.64 -1.48
CA TRP A 110 5.46 18.91 -0.75
C TRP A 110 6.10 18.84 0.65
N TRP A 111 6.18 17.67 1.27
CA TRP A 111 6.78 17.47 2.59
C TRP A 111 8.31 17.58 2.58
N GLY A 112 8.95 17.35 1.42
CA GLY A 112 10.40 17.55 1.24
C GLY A 112 11.31 16.50 1.87
N GLY A 113 10.77 15.58 2.69
CA GLY A 113 11.56 14.58 3.42
C GLY A 113 12.00 15.05 4.80
N ASP A 114 12.51 14.12 5.61
CA ASP A 114 13.15 14.40 6.89
C ASP A 114 14.49 13.65 6.97
N PRO A 115 15.61 14.33 6.66
CA PRO A 115 16.94 13.74 6.78
C PRO A 115 17.31 13.30 8.20
N SER A 116 16.67 13.85 9.24
CA SER A 116 16.97 13.50 10.64
C SER A 116 16.55 12.07 10.99
N ILE A 117 15.57 11.54 10.27
CA ILE A 117 15.11 10.15 10.37
C ILE A 117 15.64 9.27 9.21
N GLY A 118 16.54 9.81 8.39
CA GLY A 118 17.15 9.10 7.26
C GLY A 118 16.19 8.83 6.09
N LEU A 119 15.16 9.68 5.91
CA LEU A 119 14.16 9.52 4.86
C LEU A 119 14.04 10.81 4.04
N THR A 120 14.85 10.92 2.99
CA THR A 120 14.71 12.04 2.04
C THR A 120 13.48 11.84 1.15
N ILE A 121 13.04 12.90 0.47
CA ILE A 121 11.97 12.74 -0.51
C ILE A 121 12.39 11.84 -1.68
N ASP A 122 13.68 11.85 -2.05
CA ASP A 122 14.21 10.95 -3.08
C ASP A 122 14.15 9.50 -2.60
N ASP A 123 14.50 9.24 -1.33
CA ASP A 123 14.40 7.91 -0.74
C ASP A 123 12.96 7.41 -0.71
N TRP A 124 12.05 8.24 -0.19
CA TRP A 124 10.61 7.98 -0.19
C TRP A 124 10.10 7.62 -1.58
N THR A 125 10.50 8.43 -2.57
CA THR A 125 9.98 8.31 -3.93
C THR A 125 10.59 7.12 -4.65
N TRP A 126 11.88 6.80 -4.46
CA TRP A 126 12.59 5.86 -5.34
C TRP A 126 13.36 4.75 -4.62
N THR A 127 13.91 5.00 -3.45
CA THR A 127 14.88 4.09 -2.81
C THR A 127 14.21 3.08 -1.88
N VAL A 128 13.38 3.53 -0.95
CA VAL A 128 12.81 2.63 0.06
C VAL A 128 11.75 1.71 -0.56
N PRO A 129 11.53 0.50 0.00
CA PRO A 129 10.57 -0.43 -0.57
C PRO A 129 9.16 0.14 -0.61
N ALA A 130 8.50 -0.01 -1.75
CA ALA A 130 7.07 0.19 -1.86
C ALA A 130 6.35 -1.17 -1.77
N VAL A 131 5.09 -1.13 -1.36
CA VAL A 131 4.20 -2.30 -1.24
C VAL A 131 2.92 -1.97 -1.97
N LEU A 132 2.42 -2.92 -2.75
CA LEU A 132 1.09 -2.85 -3.35
C LEU A 132 0.15 -3.80 -2.64
N VAL A 133 -1.11 -3.39 -2.49
CA VAL A 133 -2.20 -4.25 -2.04
C VAL A 133 -3.19 -4.44 -3.18
N ASP A 134 -3.27 -5.67 -3.64
CA ASP A 134 -4.13 -6.12 -4.74
C ASP A 134 -5.30 -6.93 -4.19
N ASP A 135 -6.16 -7.42 -5.09
CA ASP A 135 -7.30 -8.29 -4.79
C ASP A 135 -8.21 -7.70 -3.69
N LEU A 136 -8.35 -6.37 -3.70
CA LEU A 136 -9.08 -5.65 -2.67
C LEU A 136 -10.59 -5.93 -2.77
N ALA A 137 -11.19 -6.32 -1.66
CA ALA A 137 -12.62 -6.53 -1.52
C ALA A 137 -13.11 -5.93 -0.20
N PHE A 138 -14.33 -5.39 -0.17
CA PHE A 138 -14.94 -4.97 1.09
C PHE A 138 -15.11 -6.18 2.02
N GLU A 139 -14.77 -5.99 3.29
CA GLU A 139 -15.05 -6.94 4.38
C GLU A 139 -16.53 -6.90 4.79
#